data_AF-A0A2H6AA16-F1
#
_entry.id   AF-A0A2H6AA16-F1
#
_cell.length_a   1.000
_cell.length_b   1.000
_cell.length_c   1.000
_cell.angle_alpha   90.00
_cell.angle_beta   90.00
_cell.angle_gamma   90.00
#
_symmetry.space_group_name_H-M   'P 1'
#
loop_
_entity.id
_entity.type
_entity.pdbx_description
1 polymer ?
#
loop_
_entity_poly.entity_id
_entity_poly.type
_entity_poly.pdbx_seq_one_letter_code
_entity_poly.pdbx_strand_id
1 'polypeptide(L)'
;MFIDEVFIIFLSIPIFFILVLFFNSIFKKNICAVCGAISLAWLLFLILYYFGYFKNQIILSLLIGGTVSGIFNLLKEKLRIFKLPFILTLFAFAYFLLVKNINFYVLYFLLFLWIIFGLIYIFSKKQNLQSILQKLFECCKNW
;
A
#
# COMPACT_ATOMS: atom_id res chain seq x y z
N MET A 1 -5.11 6.40 -25.00
CA MET A 1 -5.38 5.38 -23.97
C MET A 1 -5.12 6.04 -22.63
N PHE A 2 -6.15 6.67 -22.05
CA PHE A 2 -6.05 7.43 -20.80
C PHE A 2 -5.84 6.43 -19.66
N ILE A 3 -4.59 6.28 -19.21
CA ILE A 3 -4.32 5.65 -17.92
C ILE A 3 -4.65 6.71 -16.87
N ASP A 4 -5.65 6.46 -16.04
CA ASP A 4 -6.03 7.39 -14.99
C ASP A 4 -4.90 7.57 -13.98
N GLU A 5 -4.61 8.82 -13.60
CA GLU A 5 -3.62 9.20 -12.59
C GLU A 5 -3.78 8.40 -11.28
N VAL A 6 -5.02 8.06 -10.93
CA VAL A 6 -5.37 7.22 -9.76
C VAL A 6 -4.84 5.80 -9.93
N PHE A 7 -5.00 5.20 -11.11
CA PHE A 7 -4.53 3.85 -11.37
C PHE A 7 -3.00 3.77 -11.31
N ILE A 8 -2.30 4.81 -11.81
CA ILE A 8 -0.84 4.90 -11.74
C ILE A 8 -0.35 4.90 -10.29
N ILE A 9 -1.01 5.66 -9.40
CA ILE A 9 -0.69 5.65 -7.97
C ILE A 9 -0.92 4.27 -7.38
N PHE A 10 -2.09 3.66 -7.61
CA PHE A 10 -2.41 2.34 -7.07
C PHE A 10 -1.43 1.26 -7.52
N LEU A 11 -0.95 1.33 -8.77
CA LEU A 11 0.05 0.42 -9.32
C LEU A 11 1.44 0.67 -8.73
N SER A 12 1.79 1.93 -8.46
CA SER A 12 3.11 2.30 -7.93
C SER A 12 3.34 1.85 -6.48
N ILE A 13 2.30 1.83 -5.63
CA ILE A 13 2.43 1.46 -4.21
C ILE A 13 2.99 0.04 -4.01
N PRO A 14 2.49 -1.02 -4.66
CA PRO A 14 3.09 -2.35 -4.55
C PRO A 14 4.49 -2.44 -5.17
N ILE A 15 4.79 -1.64 -6.20
CA ILE A 15 6.16 -1.56 -6.76
C ILE A 15 7.11 -0.98 -5.71
N PHE A 16 6.75 0.13 -5.06
CA PHE A 16 7.53 0.70 -3.97
C PHE A 16 7.61 -0.24 -2.77
N PHE A 17 6.56 -1.00 -2.49
CA PHE A 17 6.58 -2.02 -1.44
C PHE A 17 7.65 -3.09 -1.69
N ILE A 18 7.73 -3.61 -2.92
CA ILE A 18 8.77 -4.57 -3.31
C ILE A 18 10.16 -3.92 -3.24
N LEU A 19 10.31 -2.68 -3.71
CA LEU A 19 11.57 -1.93 -3.64
C LEU A 19 12.06 -1.75 -2.19
N VAL A 20 11.18 -1.32 -1.28
CA VAL A 20 11.54 -1.14 0.14
C VAL A 20 11.82 -2.48 0.80
N LEU A 21 11.10 -3.55 0.43
CA LEU A 21 11.42 -4.91 0.90
C LEU A 21 12.82 -5.35 0.48
N PHE A 22 13.17 -5.13 -0.78
CA PHE A 22 14.51 -5.44 -1.29
C PHE A 22 15.58 -4.60 -0.58
N PHE A 23 15.31 -3.31 -0.36
CA PHE A 23 16.20 -2.41 0.36
C PHE A 23 16.40 -2.84 1.82
N ASN A 24 15.33 -3.25 2.52
CA ASN A 24 15.43 -3.77 3.89
C ASN A 24 16.24 -5.05 3.96
N SER A 25 16.12 -5.93 2.96
CA SER A 25 16.92 -7.16 2.86
C SER A 25 18.41 -6.85 2.72
N ILE A 26 18.77 -5.85 1.92
CA ILE A 26 20.17 -5.44 1.70
C ILE A 26 20.74 -4.71 2.92
N PHE A 27 20.01 -3.72 3.44
CA PHE A 27 20.53 -2.83 4.49
C PHE A 27 20.25 -3.32 5.91
N LYS A 28 19.60 -4.49 6.08
CA LYS A 28 19.19 -5.07 7.37
C LYS A 28 18.48 -4.07 8.30
N LYS A 29 17.76 -3.10 7.72
CA LYS A 29 16.98 -2.10 8.46
C LYS A 29 15.55 -2.58 8.65
N ASN A 30 14.99 -2.35 9.84
CA ASN A 30 13.63 -2.75 10.21
C ASN A 30 12.61 -1.64 9.90
N ILE A 31 12.70 -1.01 8.72
CA ILE A 31 11.72 0.01 8.31
C ILE A 31 10.45 -0.72 7.86
N CYS A 32 9.28 -0.23 8.26
CA CYS A 32 8.04 -0.81 7.79
C CYS A 32 7.91 -0.64 6.27
N ALA A 33 7.91 -1.75 5.52
CA ALA A 33 7.91 -1.70 4.06
C ALA A 33 6.67 -1.00 3.49
N VAL A 34 5.52 -1.14 4.15
CA VAL A 34 4.29 -0.44 3.77
C VAL A 34 4.39 1.07 3.98
N CYS A 35 4.88 1.52 5.14
CA CYS A 35 5.05 2.95 5.43
C CYS A 35 6.10 3.57 4.51
N GLY A 36 7.22 2.87 4.29
CA GLY A 36 8.25 3.31 3.33
C GLY A 36 7.68 3.43 1.92
N ALA A 37 6.89 2.45 1.48
CA ALA A 37 6.28 2.46 0.15
C ALA A 37 5.31 3.62 -0.05
N ILE A 38 4.40 3.86 0.91
CA ILE A 38 3.44 4.96 0.84
C ILE A 38 4.16 6.31 0.90
N SER A 39 5.16 6.45 1.76
CA SER A 39 5.94 7.68 1.89
C SER A 39 6.73 7.97 0.62
N LEU A 40 7.37 6.96 0.02
CA LEU A 40 8.09 7.09 -1.25
C LEU A 40 7.16 7.41 -2.41
N ALA A 41 6.02 6.72 -2.49
CA ALA A 41 5.00 7.01 -3.51
C ALA A 41 4.56 8.47 -3.39
N TRP A 42 4.20 8.90 -2.18
CA TRP A 42 3.79 10.27 -1.93
C TRP A 42 4.86 11.28 -2.33
N LEU A 43 6.10 11.09 -1.88
CA LEU A 43 7.22 11.99 -2.20
C LEU A 43 7.42 12.10 -3.72
N LEU A 44 7.37 10.96 -4.42
CA LEU A 44 7.51 10.93 -5.86
C LEU A 44 6.38 11.70 -6.55
N PHE A 45 5.11 11.40 -6.24
CA PHE A 45 3.99 12.10 -6.86
C PHE A 45 3.92 13.57 -6.49
N LEU A 46 4.40 13.96 -5.30
CA LEU A 46 4.48 15.36 -4.90
C LEU A 46 5.53 16.11 -5.73
N ILE A 47 6.68 15.48 -6.01
CA ILE A 47 7.67 16.01 -6.95
C ILE A 47 7.05 16.16 -8.33
N LEU A 48 6.38 15.12 -8.86
CA LEU A 48 5.72 15.18 -10.17
C LEU A 48 4.64 16.28 -10.22
N TYR A 49 3.90 16.47 -9.13
CA TYR A 49 2.92 17.55 -9.00
C TYR A 49 3.59 18.92 -9.07
N TYR A 50 4.71 19.10 -8.37
CA TYR A 50 5.47 20.37 -8.38
C TYR A 50 5.99 20.72 -9.79
N PHE A 51 6.42 19.72 -10.57
CA PHE A 51 6.83 19.90 -11.97
C PHE A 51 5.67 19.99 -12.97
N GLY A 52 4.41 19.94 -12.52
CA GLY A 52 3.22 20.06 -13.38
C GLY A 52 2.85 18.80 -14.17
N TYR A 53 3.54 17.67 -13.92
CA TYR A 53 3.28 16.38 -14.57
C TYR A 53 2.15 15.58 -13.91
N PHE A 54 1.65 16.03 -12.76
CA PHE A 54 0.57 15.38 -12.02
C PHE A 54 -0.44 16.42 -11.55
N LYS A 55 -1.74 16.19 -11.77
CA LYS A 55 -2.79 17.20 -11.47
C LYS A 55 -3.78 16.77 -10.41
N ASN A 56 -3.89 15.48 -10.10
CA ASN A 56 -4.87 14.98 -9.13
C ASN A 56 -4.45 15.26 -7.67
N GLN A 57 -4.79 16.44 -7.17
CA GLN A 57 -4.50 16.84 -5.78
C GLN A 57 -5.26 16.01 -4.73
N ILE A 58 -6.43 15.45 -5.08
CA ILE A 58 -7.28 14.70 -4.15
C ILE A 58 -6.57 13.44 -3.68
N ILE A 59 -6.06 12.65 -4.64
CA ILE A 59 -5.33 11.42 -4.32
C ILE A 59 -4.01 11.73 -3.63
N LEU A 60 -3.30 12.80 -4.01
CA LEU A 60 -2.08 13.23 -3.34
C LEU A 60 -2.34 13.58 -1.86
N SER A 61 -3.45 14.27 -1.59
CA SER A 61 -3.87 14.66 -0.24
C SER A 61 -4.28 13.47 0.61
N LEU A 62 -4.91 12.46 -0.01
CA LEU A 62 -5.19 11.18 0.64
C LEU A 62 -3.90 10.50 1.10
N LEU A 63 -2.86 10.47 0.26
CA LEU A 63 -1.56 9.88 0.64
C LEU A 63 -0.86 10.61 1.81
N ILE A 64 -1.11 11.91 2.01
CA ILE A 64 -0.60 12.70 3.16
C ILE A 64 -1.29 12.30 4.47
N GLY A 65 -2.57 11.89 4.38
CA GLY A 65 -3.40 11.50 5.51
C GLY A 65 -2.95 10.18 6.14
N GLY A 66 -1.88 10.23 6.94
CA GLY A 66 -1.34 9.10 7.73
C GLY A 66 -2.31 8.49 8.75
N THR A 67 -3.56 8.93 8.79
CA THR A 67 -4.65 8.32 9.58
C THR A 67 -4.92 6.87 9.18
N VAL A 68 -4.74 6.50 7.91
CA VAL A 68 -4.90 5.11 7.45
C VAL A 68 -3.82 4.20 8.06
N SER A 69 -2.60 4.70 8.28
CA SER A 69 -1.55 3.96 8.98
C SER A 69 -1.73 3.87 10.51
N GLY A 70 -2.51 4.76 11.12
CA GLY A 70 -2.83 4.69 12.55
C GLY A 70 -3.86 3.59 12.89
N ILE A 71 -4.93 3.51 12.10
CA ILE A 71 -5.99 2.48 12.24
C ILE A 71 -5.41 1.07 12.06
N PHE A 72 -4.36 0.95 11.26
CA PHE A 72 -3.67 -0.29 10.98
C PHE A 72 -2.98 -0.92 12.20
N ASN A 73 -2.54 -0.12 13.18
CA ASN A 73 -1.93 -0.67 14.40
C ASN A 73 -2.95 -1.34 15.32
N LEU A 74 -4.24 -1.04 15.14
CA LEU A 74 -5.35 -1.70 15.84
C LEU A 74 -5.72 -3.05 15.20
N LEU A 75 -5.19 -3.36 14.01
CA LEU A 75 -5.49 -4.61 13.32
C LEU A 75 -4.76 -5.79 13.99
N LYS A 76 -5.55 -6.76 14.48
CA LYS A 76 -5.07 -7.96 15.18
C LYS A 76 -3.93 -8.65 14.44
N GLU A 77 -2.97 -9.21 15.19
CA GLU A 77 -1.76 -9.87 14.66
C GLU A 77 -2.01 -10.91 13.56
N LYS A 78 -3.14 -11.62 13.59
CA LYS A 78 -3.53 -12.62 12.58
C LYS A 78 -3.85 -12.04 11.20
N LEU A 79 -4.20 -10.76 11.09
CA LEU A 79 -4.60 -10.13 9.82
C LEU A 79 -3.48 -9.25 9.22
N ARG A 80 -2.25 -9.34 9.76
CA ARG A 80 -1.11 -8.55 9.27
C ARG A 80 -0.77 -8.79 7.79
N ILE A 81 -1.10 -9.96 7.23
CA ILE A 81 -0.81 -10.24 5.82
C ILE A 81 -1.72 -9.41 4.89
N PHE A 82 -2.96 -9.15 5.29
CA PHE A 82 -3.93 -8.38 4.48
C PHE A 82 -3.76 -6.86 4.59
N LYS A 83 -2.69 -6.41 5.25
CA LYS A 83 -2.40 -5.01 5.52
C LYS A 83 -2.36 -4.14 4.27
N LEU A 84 -1.61 -4.56 3.25
CA LEU A 84 -1.46 -3.81 2.01
C LEU A 84 -2.79 -3.73 1.21
N PRO A 85 -3.48 -4.85 0.89
CA PRO A 85 -4.78 -4.76 0.23
C PRO A 85 -5.79 -3.94 1.03
N PHE A 86 -5.81 -4.07 2.36
CA PHE A 86 -6.73 -3.32 3.22
C PHE A 86 -6.47 -1.81 3.15
N ILE A 87 -5.21 -1.36 3.20
CA ILE A 87 -4.86 0.05 3.06
C ILE A 87 -5.27 0.61 1.70
N LEU A 88 -4.96 -0.10 0.62
CA LEU A 88 -5.37 0.34 -0.72
C LEU A 88 -6.91 0.39 -0.83
N THR A 89 -7.61 -0.54 -0.18
CA THR A 89 -9.08 -0.54 -0.16
C THR A 89 -9.62 0.68 0.59
N LEU A 90 -9.02 1.04 1.73
CA LEU A 90 -9.33 2.25 2.50
C LEU A 90 -9.10 3.53 1.68
N PHE A 91 -7.98 3.62 0.98
CA PHE A 91 -7.71 4.76 0.08
C PHE A 91 -8.72 4.84 -1.05
N ALA A 92 -9.07 3.71 -1.67
CA ALA A 92 -10.07 3.66 -2.73
C ALA A 92 -11.45 4.07 -2.22
N PHE A 93 -11.83 3.60 -1.03
CA PHE A 93 -13.09 3.95 -0.39
C PHE A 93 -13.17 5.44 -0.03
N ALA A 94 -12.10 6.00 0.55
CA ALA A 94 -12.01 7.41 0.85
C ALA A 94 -12.06 8.27 -0.43
N TYR A 95 -11.33 7.87 -1.48
CA TYR A 95 -11.40 8.50 -2.80
C TYR A 95 -12.81 8.46 -3.39
N PHE A 96 -13.48 7.31 -3.30
CA PHE A 96 -14.86 7.16 -3.75
C PHE A 96 -15.83 8.07 -2.97
N LEU A 97 -15.67 8.22 -1.65
CA LEU A 97 -16.49 9.15 -0.87
C LEU A 97 -16.30 10.62 -1.29
N LEU A 98 -15.07 10.99 -1.65
CA LEU A 98 -14.72 12.36 -2.04
C LEU A 98 -15.15 12.70 -3.48
N VAL A 99 -14.90 11.79 -4.43
CA VAL A 99 -15.07 12.02 -5.87
C VAL A 99 -16.38 11.44 -6.40
N LYS A 100 -17.00 10.51 -5.68
CA LYS A 100 -18.18 9.71 -6.10
C LYS A 100 -18.02 9.02 -7.45
N ASN A 101 -16.78 8.81 -7.87
CA ASN A 101 -16.42 8.14 -9.10
C ASN A 101 -15.20 7.27 -8.83
N ILE A 102 -15.24 6.02 -9.28
CA ILE A 102 -14.12 5.09 -9.20
C ILE A 102 -14.02 4.33 -10.50
N ASN A 103 -12.80 4.25 -11.05
CA ASN A 103 -12.58 3.49 -12.25
C ASN A 103 -12.62 1.98 -11.94
N PHE A 104 -13.31 1.21 -12.77
CA PHE A 104 -13.33 -0.25 -12.73
C PHE A 104 -11.93 -0.87 -12.72
N TYR A 105 -10.92 -0.27 -13.37
CA TYR A 105 -9.54 -0.77 -13.31
C TYR A 105 -8.97 -0.79 -11.88
N VAL A 106 -9.30 0.19 -11.05
CA VAL A 106 -8.89 0.23 -9.63
C VAL A 106 -9.57 -0.88 -8.84
N LEU A 107 -10.85 -1.15 -9.12
CA LEU A 107 -11.59 -2.24 -8.49
C LEU A 107 -11.04 -3.62 -8.88
N TYR A 108 -10.79 -3.86 -10.18
CA TYR A 108 -10.17 -5.10 -10.65
C TYR A 108 -8.78 -5.30 -10.04
N PHE A 109 -7.98 -4.25 -9.94
CA PHE A 109 -6.66 -4.30 -9.32
C PHE A 109 -6.74 -4.67 -7.83
N LEU A 110 -7.66 -4.04 -7.08
CA LEU A 110 -7.91 -4.37 -5.67
C LEU A 110 -8.32 -5.83 -5.49
N LEU A 111 -9.28 -6.31 -6.29
CA LEU A 111 -9.72 -7.70 -6.26
C LEU A 111 -8.57 -8.67 -6.53
N PHE A 112 -7.76 -8.38 -7.56
CA PHE A 112 -6.58 -9.17 -7.90
C PHE A 112 -5.58 -9.21 -6.74
N LEU A 113 -5.33 -8.07 -6.10
CA LEU A 113 -4.41 -7.96 -4.98
C LEU A 113 -4.92 -8.71 -3.74
N TRP A 114 -6.24 -8.67 -3.47
CA TRP A 114 -6.87 -9.48 -2.44
C TRP A 114 -6.74 -10.98 -2.69
N ILE A 115 -6.92 -11.43 -3.94
CA ILE A 115 -6.76 -12.85 -4.33
C ILE A 115 -5.31 -13.30 -4.13
N ILE A 116 -4.33 -12.52 -4.59
CA ILE A 116 -2.90 -12.84 -4.40
C ILE A 116 -2.56 -12.98 -2.91
N PHE A 117 -2.93 -12.00 -2.09
CA PHE A 117 -2.64 -12.03 -0.66
C PHE A 117 -3.43 -13.13 0.06
N GLY A 118 -4.65 -13.44 -0.39
CA GLY A 118 -5.43 -14.58 0.09
C GLY A 118 -4.77 -15.92 -0.21
N LEU A 119 -4.24 -16.10 -1.42
CA LEU A 119 -3.46 -17.28 -1.80
C LEU A 119 -2.20 -17.39 -0.94
N ILE A 120 -1.42 -16.30 -0.82
CA ILE A 120 -0.22 -16.26 0.02
C ILE A 120 -0.55 -16.63 1.47
N TYR A 121 -1.69 -16.18 2.01
CA TYR A 121 -2.15 -16.53 3.35
C TYR A 121 -2.42 -18.02 3.51
N ILE A 122 -3.12 -18.65 2.56
CA ILE A 122 -3.42 -20.09 2.58
C ILE A 122 -2.13 -20.92 2.46
N PHE A 123 -1.23 -20.55 1.53
CA PHE A 123 0.05 -21.25 1.33
C PHE A 123 1.01 -21.06 2.51
N SER A 124 1.09 -19.85 3.08
CA SER A 124 1.97 -19.57 4.23
C SER A 124 1.53 -20.30 5.50
N LYS A 125 0.22 -20.55 5.69
CA LYS A 125 -0.30 -21.40 6.76
C LYS A 125 0.17 -22.86 6.63
N LYS A 126 0.33 -23.36 5.40
CA LYS A 126 0.75 -24.74 5.11
C LYS A 126 2.26 -24.97 5.28
N GLN A 127 3.07 -23.93 5.08
CA GLN A 127 4.54 -24.04 4.97
C GLN A 127 5.30 -23.34 6.12
N ASN A 128 4.61 -23.00 7.21
CA ASN A 128 5.18 -22.35 8.41
C ASN A 128 5.95 -21.04 8.12
N LEU A 129 5.62 -20.37 7.01
CA LEU A 129 6.24 -19.13 6.50
C LEU A 129 5.71 -17.86 7.18
N GLN A 130 4.85 -18.01 8.19
CA GLN A 130 4.23 -16.89 8.90
C GLN A 130 5.25 -16.01 9.62
N SER A 131 6.38 -16.57 10.05
CA SER A 131 7.46 -15.84 10.74
C SER A 131 8.22 -14.88 9.82
N ILE A 132 8.43 -15.23 8.54
CA ILE A 132 9.06 -14.35 7.55
C ILE A 132 8.09 -13.23 7.17
N LEU A 133 6.82 -13.57 6.90
CA LEU A 133 5.78 -12.57 6.61
C LEU A 133 5.55 -11.61 7.79
N GLN A 134 5.61 -12.09 9.03
CA GLN A 134 5.49 -11.21 10.20
C GLN A 134 6.63 -10.21 10.29
N LYS A 135 7.88 -10.61 10.02
CA LYS A 135 9.03 -9.70 9.97
C LYS A 135 8.90 -8.63 8.87
N LEU A 136 8.28 -8.97 7.74
CA LEU A 136 8.06 -8.05 6.62
C LEU A 136 7.00 -6.95 6.94
N PHE A 137 6.07 -7.24 7.87
CA PHE A 137 4.98 -6.34 8.27
C PHE A 137 5.07 -5.86 9.74
N GLU A 138 6.19 -6.13 10.42
CA GLU A 138 6.53 -5.57 11.72
C GLU A 138 6.85 -4.08 11.55
N CYS A 139 5.78 -3.31 11.46
CA CYS A 139 5.80 -1.87 11.60
C CYS A 139 6.17 -1.53 13.05
N CYS A 140 7.33 -0.90 13.25
CA CYS A 140 7.71 -0.18 14.47
C CYS A 140 7.33 -0.87 15.80
N LYS A 141 7.69 -2.15 15.99
CA LYS A 141 7.40 -2.86 17.25
C LYS A 141 8.31 -2.42 18.42
N ASN A 142 9.38 -1.67 18.15
CA ASN A 142 10.30 -1.14 19.17
C ASN A 142 10.53 0.38 18.98
N TRP A 143 9.62 1.19 19.49
CA TRP A 143 9.89 2.59 19.87
C TRP A 143 9.47 2.75 21.32
#